data_AF-A0A9P0PGP7-F1
#
_entry.id   AF-A0A9P0PGP7-F1
#
_cell.length_a   1.000
_cell.length_b   1.000
_cell.length_c   1.000
_cell.angle_alpha   90.00
_cell.angle_beta   90.00
_cell.angle_gamma   90.00
#
_symmetry.space_group_name_H-M   'P 1'
#
loop_
_entity.id
_entity.type
_entity.pdbx_description
1 polymer ?
#
loop_
_entity_poly.entity_id
_entity_poly.type
_entity_poly.pdbx_seq_one_letter_code
_entity_poly.pdbx_strand_id
1 'polypeptide(L)'
;MSTTVVSTVILFFIIGAYSVNSYEILAVFPHPGKSHVDVFLPITKALARKGHKVTVIGHYPVSPPMPNYKDINLNDESKQFVEAIDVEQIDPSSKLTRYMMAQFLEYMAKIACDDVMQSKNFMRFMKERHRYHFDLMIIEMFNTDCLMGLADIFNVPVIGLSSCTLMPWASDRFANPIHTGYIPNNLLPHSDRMNFLERVENTVVTTLHRFFYRYVMNANDENIARKYLGEEAANMDSAINRSSLLLVNTHFSLNLPRPFVPNVIEIGGVHVGEPKPLPQNLQKWINESTHGVIYMSLGSLLRGHTLPKDKREAIQKAFSRLPQRIIWKWENDTMEGQPKNAMLLKWAPQFDILSKY
;
A
#
# COMPACT_ATOMS: atom_id res chain seq x y z
N MET A 1 -28.61 0.72 52.90
CA MET A 1 -27.64 0.03 52.01
C MET A 1 -26.29 0.05 52.72
N SER A 2 -25.62 -1.08 52.97
CA SER A 2 -24.33 -1.04 53.66
C SER A 2 -23.27 -0.37 52.78
N THR A 3 -22.30 0.32 53.38
CA THR A 3 -21.15 0.93 52.69
C THR A 3 -20.45 -0.05 51.75
N THR A 4 -20.39 -1.34 52.13
CA THR A 4 -19.84 -2.42 51.30
C THR A 4 -20.61 -2.61 50.00
N VAL A 5 -21.95 -2.61 50.03
CA VAL A 5 -22.79 -2.77 48.83
C VAL A 5 -22.61 -1.60 47.88
N VAL A 6 -22.52 -0.38 48.41
CA VAL A 6 -22.28 0.83 47.60
C VAL A 6 -20.89 0.79 46.95
N SER A 7 -19.85 0.42 47.70
CA SER A 7 -18.49 0.27 47.17
C SER A 7 -18.38 -0.81 46.10
N THR A 8 -19.05 -1.96 46.27
CA THR A 8 -19.07 -3.04 45.28
C THR A 8 -19.78 -2.60 44.00
N VAL A 9 -20.93 -1.92 44.10
CA VAL A 9 -21.65 -1.41 42.93
C VAL A 9 -20.82 -0.36 42.18
N ILE A 10 -20.17 0.56 42.89
CA ILE A 10 -19.26 1.54 42.27
C ILE A 10 -18.09 0.84 41.57
N LEU A 11 -17.50 -0.19 42.18
CA LEU A 11 -16.42 -0.97 41.56
C LEU A 11 -16.88 -1.68 40.28
N PHE A 12 -18.07 -2.29 40.27
CA PHE A 12 -18.64 -2.90 39.06
C PHE A 12 -18.95 -1.88 37.96
N PHE A 13 -19.46 -0.69 38.33
CA PHE A 13 -19.69 0.41 37.38
C PHE A 13 -18.37 0.94 36.80
N ILE A 14 -17.33 1.06 37.63
CA ILE A 14 -15.98 1.43 37.20
C ILE A 14 -15.43 0.36 36.26
N ILE A 15 -15.47 -0.92 36.62
CA ILE A 15 -14.99 -2.02 35.76
C ILE A 15 -15.77 -2.07 34.43
N GLY A 16 -17.09 -1.88 34.45
CA GLY A 16 -17.92 -1.81 33.24
C GLY A 16 -17.69 -0.55 32.40
N ALA A 17 -17.30 0.58 33.01
CA ALA A 17 -16.90 1.78 32.30
C ALA A 17 -15.48 1.68 31.71
N TYR A 18 -14.62 0.82 32.28
CA TYR A 18 -13.26 0.55 31.80
C TYR A 18 -13.14 -0.71 30.93
N SER A 19 -14.21 -1.49 30.73
CA SER A 19 -14.23 -2.56 29.74
C SER A 19 -14.23 -1.96 28.33
N VAL A 20 -13.03 -1.78 27.78
CA VAL A 20 -12.83 -1.47 26.37
C VAL A 20 -13.29 -2.66 25.57
N ASN A 21 -14.31 -2.48 24.72
CA ASN A 21 -14.69 -3.49 23.72
C ASN A 21 -13.50 -3.69 22.76
N SER A 22 -12.76 -4.78 22.97
CA SER A 22 -11.62 -5.16 22.15
C SER A 22 -12.09 -6.11 21.05
N TYR A 23 -12.23 -5.55 19.84
CA TYR A 23 -12.39 -6.36 18.63
C TYR A 23 -11.12 -7.15 18.27
N GLU A 24 -11.30 -8.35 17.72
CA GLU A 24 -10.27 -9.13 17.06
C GLU A 24 -10.30 -8.84 15.55
N ILE A 25 -9.24 -8.24 15.03
CA ILE A 25 -9.17 -7.69 13.68
C ILE A 25 -8.13 -8.47 12.89
N LEU A 26 -8.54 -8.97 11.72
CA LEU A 26 -7.63 -9.54 10.73
C LEU A 26 -7.24 -8.46 9.72
N ALA A 27 -5.97 -8.08 9.65
CA ALA A 27 -5.46 -7.19 8.61
C ALA A 27 -4.69 -7.99 7.55
N VAL A 28 -4.98 -7.79 6.27
CA VAL A 28 -4.44 -8.59 5.17
C VAL A 28 -3.81 -7.67 4.12
N PHE A 29 -2.49 -7.72 4.00
CA PHE A 29 -1.71 -6.89 3.08
C PHE A 29 -0.90 -7.79 2.14
N PRO A 30 -1.52 -8.33 1.08
CA PRO A 30 -0.90 -9.30 0.17
C PRO A 30 0.19 -8.72 -0.71
N HIS A 31 0.19 -7.41 -0.95
CA HIS A 31 1.15 -6.83 -1.88
C HIS A 31 2.54 -6.79 -1.23
N PRO A 32 3.59 -7.39 -1.85
CA PRO A 32 4.93 -7.42 -1.27
C PRO A 32 5.70 -6.11 -1.47
N GLY A 33 5.02 -5.03 -1.86
CA GLY A 33 5.60 -3.69 -1.98
C GLY A 33 5.68 -2.97 -0.63
N LYS A 34 6.88 -2.57 -0.22
CA LYS A 34 7.11 -1.88 1.07
C LYS A 34 6.25 -0.63 1.26
N SER A 35 6.07 0.15 0.20
CA SER A 35 5.26 1.37 0.20
C SER A 35 3.78 1.12 0.49
N HIS A 36 3.23 -0.03 0.10
CA HIS A 36 1.84 -0.37 0.34
C HIS A 36 1.62 -0.70 1.83
N VAL A 37 2.51 -1.51 2.40
CA VAL A 37 2.44 -1.88 3.82
C VAL A 37 2.70 -0.67 4.73
N ASP A 38 3.67 0.19 4.38
CA ASP A 38 3.99 1.39 5.18
C ASP A 38 2.83 2.36 5.31
N VAL A 39 1.96 2.44 4.29
CA VAL A 39 0.76 3.29 4.36
C VAL A 39 -0.22 2.78 5.42
N PHE A 40 -0.35 1.47 5.61
CA PHE A 40 -1.36 0.87 6.48
C PHE A 40 -0.88 0.55 7.90
N LEU A 41 0.44 0.38 8.09
CA LEU A 41 1.04 0.10 9.41
C LEU A 41 0.61 1.08 10.54
N PRO A 42 0.48 2.40 10.31
CA PRO A 42 -0.03 3.31 11.34
C PRO A 42 -1.43 2.93 11.83
N ILE A 43 -2.31 2.49 10.92
CA ILE A 43 -3.71 2.13 11.22
C ILE A 43 -3.73 0.90 12.12
N THR A 44 -3.04 -0.18 11.72
CA THR A 44 -3.00 -1.43 12.49
C THR A 44 -2.34 -1.23 13.87
N LYS A 45 -1.26 -0.43 13.93
CA LYS A 45 -0.60 -0.09 15.21
C LYS A 45 -1.50 0.76 16.10
N ALA A 46 -2.25 1.71 15.55
CA ALA A 46 -3.17 2.54 16.32
C ALA A 46 -4.31 1.69 16.91
N LEU A 47 -4.86 0.74 16.14
CA LEU A 47 -5.87 -0.20 16.62
C LEU A 47 -5.34 -1.06 17.77
N ALA A 48 -4.15 -1.63 17.64
CA ALA A 48 -3.53 -2.42 18.71
C ALA A 48 -3.28 -1.61 19.99
N ARG A 49 -2.80 -0.36 19.86
CA ARG A 49 -2.60 0.56 21.00
C ARG A 49 -3.91 0.95 21.69
N LYS A 50 -5.03 0.97 20.96
CA LYS A 50 -6.36 1.19 21.52
C LYS A 50 -6.96 -0.05 22.20
N GLY A 51 -6.22 -1.17 22.21
CA GLY A 51 -6.60 -2.39 22.93
C GLY A 51 -7.23 -3.47 22.06
N HIS A 52 -7.40 -3.26 20.75
CA HIS A 52 -7.86 -4.30 19.82
C HIS A 52 -6.79 -5.37 19.61
N LYS A 53 -7.18 -6.63 19.41
CA LYS A 53 -6.24 -7.68 19.00
C LYS A 53 -6.13 -7.66 17.48
N VAL A 54 -4.95 -7.36 16.95
CA VAL A 54 -4.73 -7.21 15.51
C VAL A 54 -3.82 -8.35 15.04
N THR A 55 -4.32 -9.20 14.16
CA THR A 55 -3.52 -10.21 13.45
C THR A 55 -3.26 -9.71 12.04
N VAL A 56 -1.99 -9.57 11.65
CA VAL A 56 -1.61 -9.02 10.34
C VAL A 56 -0.93 -10.07 9.50
N ILE A 57 -1.50 -10.35 8.32
CA ILE A 57 -0.89 -11.15 7.28
C ILE A 57 -0.16 -10.20 6.32
N GLY A 58 1.16 -10.32 6.22
CA GLY A 58 1.95 -9.46 5.34
C GLY A 58 3.45 -9.78 5.32
N HIS A 59 4.20 -9.07 4.48
CA HIS A 59 5.62 -9.32 4.20
C HIS A 59 6.59 -8.58 5.13
N TYR A 60 6.12 -7.59 5.89
CA TYR A 60 6.96 -6.70 6.70
C TYR A 60 6.46 -6.66 8.16
N PRO A 61 6.94 -7.56 9.03
CA PRO A 61 6.50 -7.63 10.42
C PRO A 61 6.93 -6.39 11.22
N VAL A 62 6.19 -6.09 12.28
CA VAL A 62 6.49 -4.94 13.14
C VAL A 62 7.69 -5.23 14.03
N SER A 63 8.61 -4.27 14.09
CA SER A 63 9.76 -4.29 15.01
C SER A 63 9.87 -2.95 15.77
N PRO A 64 10.03 -2.95 17.11
CA PRO A 64 9.95 -4.12 17.99
C PRO A 64 8.52 -4.69 18.09
N PRO A 65 8.33 -5.94 18.52
CA PRO A 65 7.01 -6.53 18.74
C PRO A 65 6.13 -5.66 19.66
N MET A 66 4.83 -5.64 19.40
CA MET A 66 3.86 -4.80 20.12
C MET A 66 2.80 -5.67 20.81
N PRO A 67 2.34 -5.31 22.02
CA PRO A 67 1.19 -5.97 22.65
C PRO A 67 -0.05 -5.92 21.75
N ASN A 68 -0.88 -6.96 21.81
CA ASN A 68 -2.09 -7.10 21.00
C ASN A 68 -1.87 -7.05 19.48
N TYR A 69 -0.64 -7.26 19.01
CA TYR A 69 -0.28 -7.26 17.59
C TYR A 69 0.42 -8.56 17.24
N LYS A 70 -0.15 -9.34 16.32
CA LYS A 70 0.39 -10.62 15.86
C LYS A 70 0.71 -10.56 14.37
N ASP A 71 1.98 -10.71 14.02
CA ASP A 71 2.41 -10.83 12.62
C ASP A 71 2.38 -12.29 12.15
N ILE A 72 1.71 -12.53 11.03
CA ILE A 72 1.83 -13.72 10.18
C ILE A 72 2.75 -13.31 9.04
N ASN A 73 4.04 -13.53 9.26
CA ASN A 73 5.09 -13.09 8.37
C ASN A 73 5.13 -13.98 7.10
N LEU A 74 4.84 -13.41 5.93
CA LEU A 74 4.89 -14.09 4.64
C LEU A 74 6.30 -14.19 4.04
N ASN A 75 7.28 -13.64 4.74
CA ASN A 75 8.65 -13.50 4.27
C ASN A 75 9.51 -14.76 4.51
N ASP A 76 8.88 -15.91 4.77
CA ASP A 76 9.56 -17.18 4.94
C ASP A 76 10.15 -17.68 3.62
N GLU A 77 9.55 -17.36 2.46
CA GLU A 77 10.05 -17.70 1.12
C GLU A 77 9.71 -16.65 0.01
N SER A 78 9.01 -15.54 0.32
CA SER A 78 8.47 -14.61 -0.68
C SER A 78 9.49 -13.66 -1.32
N LYS A 79 9.30 -13.33 -2.60
CA LYS A 79 10.05 -12.24 -3.26
C LYS A 79 9.48 -10.89 -2.83
N GLN A 80 10.22 -10.14 -2.03
CA GLN A 80 9.86 -8.75 -1.73
C GLN A 80 9.96 -7.90 -3.00
N PHE A 81 8.98 -7.03 -3.24
CA PHE A 81 9.04 -6.06 -4.35
C PHE A 81 9.81 -4.80 -3.93
N VAL A 82 11.04 -5.01 -3.47
CA VAL A 82 12.03 -3.96 -3.25
C VAL A 82 13.08 -4.12 -4.34
N GLU A 83 13.30 -3.04 -5.10
CA GLU A 83 14.31 -3.04 -6.15
C GLU A 83 14.11 -4.23 -7.11
N ALA A 84 12.87 -4.42 -7.56
CA ALA A 84 12.46 -5.59 -8.33
C ALA A 84 12.46 -5.34 -9.85
N ILE A 85 12.45 -4.08 -10.27
CA ILE A 85 12.35 -3.70 -11.69
C ILE A 85 13.60 -2.93 -12.11
N ASP A 86 14.24 -3.40 -13.17
CA ASP A 86 15.35 -2.68 -13.80
C ASP A 86 14.80 -1.51 -14.64
N VAL A 87 15.32 -0.30 -14.42
CA VAL A 87 14.85 0.91 -15.12
C VAL A 87 15.11 0.81 -16.63
N GLU A 88 16.21 0.16 -17.02
CA GLU A 88 16.54 -0.16 -18.42
C GLU A 88 15.46 -0.95 -19.17
N GLN A 89 14.62 -1.72 -18.47
CA GLN A 89 13.54 -2.50 -19.09
C GLN A 89 12.27 -1.67 -19.34
N ILE A 90 12.22 -0.44 -18.82
CA ILE A 90 11.07 0.44 -18.96
C ILE A 90 11.30 1.34 -20.16
N ASP A 91 10.50 1.16 -21.21
CA ASP A 91 10.38 2.15 -22.28
C ASP A 91 9.24 3.14 -21.97
N PRO A 92 9.53 4.34 -21.46
CA PRO A 92 8.51 5.33 -21.15
C PRO A 92 7.83 5.89 -22.40
N SER A 93 8.45 5.77 -23.58
CA SER A 93 7.90 6.29 -24.84
C SER A 93 6.81 5.38 -25.41
N SER A 94 6.89 4.08 -25.15
CA SER A 94 5.95 3.07 -25.63
C SER A 94 4.52 3.29 -25.14
N LYS A 95 3.63 3.62 -26.08
CA LYS A 95 2.16 3.62 -25.84
C LYS A 95 1.66 2.24 -25.43
N LEU A 96 2.20 1.19 -26.04
CA LEU A 96 1.81 -0.19 -25.76
C LEU A 96 2.08 -0.56 -24.30
N THR A 97 3.26 -0.20 -23.77
CA THR A 97 3.62 -0.44 -22.37
C THR A 97 2.62 0.23 -21.42
N ARG A 98 2.15 1.44 -21.74
CA ARG A 98 1.13 2.15 -20.94
C ARG A 98 -0.23 1.45 -20.99
N TYR A 99 -0.69 1.04 -22.16
CA TYR A 99 -1.96 0.32 -22.29
C TYR A 99 -1.91 -1.09 -21.70
N MET A 100 -0.72 -1.70 -21.61
CA MET A 100 -0.53 -3.02 -21.00
C MET A 100 -0.29 -2.98 -19.49
N MET A 101 -0.41 -1.81 -18.85
CA MET A 101 -0.13 -1.66 -17.42
C MET A 101 -1.07 -2.49 -16.54
N ALA A 102 -2.34 -2.67 -16.94
CA ALA A 102 -3.27 -3.53 -16.22
C ALA A 102 -2.83 -5.01 -16.24
N GLN A 103 -2.31 -5.49 -17.38
CA GLN A 103 -1.77 -6.84 -17.55
C GLN A 103 -0.49 -7.02 -16.73
N PHE A 104 0.37 -6.00 -16.67
CA PHE A 104 1.53 -6.02 -15.79
C PHE A 104 1.14 -6.12 -14.32
N LEU A 105 0.14 -5.34 -13.89
CA LEU A 105 -0.38 -5.40 -12.52
C LEU A 105 -1.06 -6.75 -12.21
N GLU A 106 -1.74 -7.36 -13.17
CA GLU A 106 -2.30 -8.72 -13.06
C GLU A 106 -1.21 -9.78 -12.89
N TYR A 107 -0.12 -9.69 -13.66
CA TYR A 107 1.01 -10.59 -13.52
C TYR A 107 1.63 -10.49 -12.12
N MET A 108 1.83 -9.26 -11.64
CA MET A 108 2.33 -9.00 -10.28
C MET A 108 1.38 -9.48 -9.20
N ALA A 109 0.06 -9.33 -9.41
CA ALA A 109 -0.99 -9.83 -8.53
C ALA A 109 -0.93 -11.36 -8.38
N LYS A 110 -0.83 -12.08 -9.50
CA LYS A 110 -0.75 -13.56 -9.49
C LYS A 110 0.46 -14.06 -8.73
N ILE A 111 1.63 -13.46 -8.97
CA ILE A 111 2.84 -13.80 -8.22
C ILE A 111 2.63 -13.55 -6.73
N ALA A 112 2.14 -12.36 -6.35
CA ALA A 112 1.91 -12.04 -4.95
C ALA A 112 0.94 -13.02 -4.27
N CYS A 113 -0.16 -13.36 -4.95
CA CYS A 113 -1.14 -14.31 -4.44
C CYS A 113 -0.58 -15.72 -4.31
N ASP A 114 0.07 -16.26 -5.35
CA ASP A 114 0.68 -17.58 -5.28
C ASP A 114 1.76 -17.64 -4.19
N ASP A 115 2.55 -16.57 -4.01
CA ASP A 115 3.56 -16.46 -2.95
C ASP A 115 2.91 -16.49 -1.55
N VAL A 116 1.81 -15.74 -1.33
CA VAL A 116 1.09 -15.78 -0.06
C VAL A 116 0.53 -17.17 0.22
N MET A 117 -0.15 -17.77 -0.76
CA MET A 117 -0.83 -19.07 -0.61
C MET A 117 0.16 -20.22 -0.36
N GLN A 118 1.39 -20.11 -0.87
CA GLN A 118 2.45 -21.09 -0.67
C GLN A 118 3.30 -20.85 0.59
N SER A 119 3.15 -19.71 1.27
CA SER A 119 3.85 -19.43 2.53
C SER A 119 3.51 -20.48 3.59
N LYS A 120 4.55 -21.04 4.24
CA LYS A 120 4.37 -22.03 5.32
C LYS A 120 3.64 -21.39 6.50
N ASN A 121 3.91 -20.12 6.78
CA ASN A 121 3.22 -19.36 7.82
C ASN A 121 1.74 -19.15 7.51
N PHE A 122 1.40 -18.84 6.26
CA PHE A 122 0.00 -18.73 5.84
C PHE A 122 -0.71 -20.08 5.89
N MET A 123 -0.13 -21.15 5.34
CA MET A 123 -0.71 -22.49 5.40
C MET A 123 -0.93 -22.95 6.85
N ARG A 124 0.02 -22.68 7.76
CA ARG A 124 -0.14 -22.97 9.19
C ARG A 124 -1.29 -22.17 9.79
N PHE A 125 -1.39 -20.87 9.50
CA PHE A 125 -2.52 -20.05 9.93
C PHE A 125 -3.86 -20.64 9.45
N MET A 126 -3.95 -21.02 8.17
CA MET A 126 -5.16 -21.61 7.61
C MET A 126 -5.51 -22.98 8.17
N LYS A 127 -4.51 -23.79 8.56
CA LYS A 127 -4.72 -25.07 9.27
C LYS A 127 -5.26 -24.85 10.68
N GLU A 128 -4.80 -23.79 11.33
CA GLU A 128 -5.20 -23.41 12.69
C GLU A 128 -6.39 -22.43 12.70
N ARG A 129 -7.05 -22.18 11.56
CA ARG A 129 -8.10 -21.16 11.42
C ARG A 129 -9.23 -21.25 12.45
N HIS A 130 -9.58 -22.46 12.87
CA HIS A 130 -10.59 -22.73 13.89
C HIS A 130 -10.26 -22.18 15.29
N ARG A 131 -9.00 -21.79 15.53
CA ARG A 131 -8.55 -21.17 16.78
C ARG A 131 -8.74 -19.66 16.81
N TYR A 132 -9.07 -19.06 15.68
CA TYR A 132 -9.22 -17.62 15.53
C TYR A 132 -10.70 -17.27 15.45
N HIS A 133 -11.04 -16.17 16.10
CA HIS A 133 -12.30 -15.47 15.93
C HIS A 133 -11.94 -14.06 15.48
N PHE A 134 -12.61 -13.55 14.45
CA PHE A 134 -12.43 -12.18 14.01
C PHE A 134 -13.79 -11.50 13.95
N ASP A 135 -13.82 -10.23 14.30
CA ASP A 135 -15.01 -9.39 14.21
C ASP A 135 -15.02 -8.57 12.91
N LEU A 136 -13.84 -8.39 12.31
CA LEU A 136 -13.62 -7.51 11.16
C LEU A 136 -12.38 -7.94 10.39
N MET A 137 -12.45 -7.86 9.05
CA MET A 137 -11.28 -7.91 8.19
C MET A 137 -10.97 -6.53 7.60
N ILE A 138 -9.71 -6.13 7.66
CA ILE A 138 -9.15 -4.97 6.96
C ILE A 138 -8.23 -5.52 5.87
N ILE A 139 -8.42 -5.11 4.62
CA ILE A 139 -7.66 -5.66 3.50
C ILE A 139 -7.25 -4.56 2.52
N GLU A 140 -6.05 -4.66 1.99
CA GLU A 140 -5.66 -3.82 0.87
C GLU A 140 -6.46 -4.15 -0.39
N MET A 141 -7.05 -3.13 -1.00
CA MET A 141 -7.70 -3.19 -2.32
C MET A 141 -6.84 -2.45 -3.34
N PHE A 142 -6.12 -3.21 -4.16
CA PHE A 142 -5.22 -2.69 -5.19
C PHE A 142 -5.38 -3.44 -6.52
N ASN A 143 -4.61 -4.51 -6.72
CA ASN A 143 -4.53 -5.24 -8.00
C ASN A 143 -4.99 -6.71 -7.92
N THR A 144 -5.44 -7.19 -6.77
CA THR A 144 -5.97 -8.56 -6.59
C THR A 144 -6.93 -8.63 -5.41
N ASP A 145 -7.88 -9.55 -5.50
CA ASP A 145 -8.83 -9.94 -4.46
C ASP A 145 -8.64 -11.41 -3.99
N CYS A 146 -7.54 -12.08 -4.34
CA CYS A 146 -7.37 -13.53 -4.07
C CYS A 146 -7.47 -13.94 -2.59
N LEU A 147 -7.22 -13.02 -1.65
CA LEU A 147 -7.37 -13.24 -0.21
C LEU A 147 -8.70 -12.74 0.35
N MET A 148 -9.57 -12.15 -0.47
CA MET A 148 -10.86 -11.65 -0.02
C MET A 148 -11.77 -12.79 0.45
N GLY A 149 -11.58 -14.00 -0.07
CA GLY A 149 -12.26 -15.22 0.40
C GLY A 149 -12.03 -15.56 1.89
N LEU A 150 -11.02 -14.97 2.54
CA LEU A 150 -10.87 -15.05 4.00
C LEU A 150 -12.07 -14.43 4.74
N ALA A 151 -12.73 -13.41 4.16
CA ALA A 151 -13.94 -12.83 4.72
C ALA A 151 -15.10 -13.82 4.77
N ASP A 152 -15.20 -14.71 3.77
CA ASP A 152 -16.21 -15.78 3.75
C ASP A 152 -15.87 -16.87 4.77
N ILE A 153 -14.60 -17.29 4.83
CA ILE A 153 -14.12 -18.33 5.78
C ILE A 153 -14.34 -17.92 7.23
N PHE A 154 -14.02 -16.67 7.59
CA PHE A 154 -14.20 -16.16 8.95
C PHE A 154 -15.58 -15.54 9.17
N ASN A 155 -16.39 -15.41 8.12
CA ASN A 155 -17.70 -14.79 8.12
C ASN A 155 -17.74 -13.38 8.74
N VAL A 156 -16.87 -12.49 8.26
CA VAL A 156 -16.71 -11.12 8.78
C VAL A 156 -17.04 -10.05 7.75
N PRO A 157 -17.42 -8.83 8.18
CA PRO A 157 -17.46 -7.65 7.30
C PRO A 157 -16.05 -7.20 6.91
N VAL A 158 -15.95 -6.41 5.83
CA VAL A 158 -14.68 -5.96 5.26
C VAL A 158 -14.58 -4.44 5.21
N ILE A 159 -13.42 -3.91 5.62
CA ILE A 159 -12.96 -2.56 5.33
C ILE A 159 -11.80 -2.63 4.34
N GLY A 160 -11.95 -2.00 3.18
CA GLY A 160 -10.89 -1.86 2.20
C GLY A 160 -9.95 -0.71 2.54
N LEU A 161 -8.66 -0.90 2.28
CA LEU A 161 -7.66 0.16 2.29
C LEU A 161 -7.06 0.31 0.89
N SER A 162 -6.90 1.54 0.42
CA SER A 162 -6.15 1.83 -0.81
C SER A 162 -4.94 2.70 -0.46
N SER A 163 -3.75 2.23 -0.82
CA SER A 163 -2.47 2.90 -0.53
C SER A 163 -2.22 4.11 -1.45
N CYS A 164 -2.96 4.21 -2.55
CA CYS A 164 -2.84 5.23 -3.58
C CYS A 164 -4.22 5.70 -4.06
N THR A 165 -4.26 6.46 -5.17
CA THR A 165 -5.53 6.77 -5.84
C THR A 165 -6.24 5.50 -6.28
N LEU A 166 -7.58 5.52 -6.25
CA LEU A 166 -8.38 4.38 -6.68
C LEU A 166 -8.00 3.92 -8.08
N MET A 167 -7.77 2.62 -8.20
CA MET A 167 -7.55 1.95 -9.48
C MET A 167 -8.82 2.01 -10.35
N PRO A 168 -8.71 1.88 -11.68
CA PRO A 168 -9.85 2.05 -12.59
C PRO A 168 -11.02 1.09 -12.33
N TRP A 169 -10.75 -0.05 -11.69
CA TRP A 169 -11.70 -1.10 -11.33
C TRP A 169 -12.21 -1.03 -9.88
N ALA A 170 -11.63 -0.18 -9.02
CA ALA A 170 -11.98 -0.17 -7.59
C ALA A 170 -13.36 0.45 -7.30
N SER A 171 -13.82 1.36 -8.15
CA SER A 171 -15.04 2.14 -7.89
C SER A 171 -16.32 1.32 -8.00
N ASP A 172 -16.36 0.32 -8.88
CA ASP A 172 -17.57 -0.49 -9.13
C ASP A 172 -17.98 -1.27 -7.87
N ARG A 173 -17.01 -1.74 -7.08
CA ARG A 173 -17.24 -2.45 -5.80
C ARG A 173 -18.08 -1.63 -4.81
N PHE A 174 -17.96 -0.31 -4.84
CA PHE A 174 -18.63 0.59 -3.89
C PHE A 174 -19.76 1.40 -4.54
N ALA A 175 -20.15 1.07 -5.77
CA ALA A 175 -21.05 1.88 -6.59
C ALA A 175 -20.61 3.37 -6.68
N ASN A 176 -19.29 3.60 -6.67
CA ASN A 176 -18.72 4.93 -6.74
C ASN A 176 -18.76 5.42 -8.21
N PRO A 177 -19.36 6.59 -8.52
CA PRO A 177 -19.49 7.04 -9.90
C PRO A 177 -18.13 7.43 -10.51
N ILE A 178 -17.86 7.00 -11.75
CA ILE A 178 -16.70 7.40 -12.53
C ILE A 178 -17.17 8.16 -13.78
N HIS A 179 -16.62 9.36 -13.98
CA HIS A 179 -16.85 10.16 -15.18
C HIS A 179 -15.54 10.33 -15.97
N THR A 180 -15.32 9.48 -16.96
CA THR A 180 -14.09 9.46 -17.78
C THR A 180 -13.89 10.70 -18.66
N GLY A 181 -14.89 11.59 -18.73
CA GLY A 181 -14.77 12.87 -19.43
C GLY A 181 -13.86 13.89 -18.74
N TYR A 182 -13.67 13.79 -17.42
CA TYR A 182 -12.82 14.70 -16.65
C TYR A 182 -11.95 13.99 -15.60
N ILE A 183 -12.27 12.74 -15.25
CA ILE A 183 -11.44 11.92 -14.36
C ILE A 183 -10.50 11.09 -15.23
N PRO A 184 -9.18 11.37 -15.23
CA PRO A 184 -8.23 10.58 -15.98
C PRO A 184 -8.06 9.20 -15.32
N ASN A 185 -7.86 8.19 -16.15
CA ASN A 185 -7.38 6.88 -15.75
C ASN A 185 -5.98 7.05 -15.17
N ASN A 186 -5.78 6.61 -13.92
CA ASN A 186 -4.50 6.75 -13.23
C ASN A 186 -3.35 5.91 -13.83
N LEU A 187 -3.64 5.09 -14.86
CA LEU A 187 -2.65 4.33 -15.64
C LEU A 187 -2.35 4.98 -17.00
N LEU A 188 -2.98 6.11 -17.32
CA LEU A 188 -2.69 6.90 -18.51
C LEU A 188 -1.95 8.20 -18.15
N PRO A 189 -1.18 8.78 -19.08
CA PRO A 189 -0.42 10.01 -18.84
C PRO A 189 -1.30 11.26 -19.01
N HIS A 190 -2.56 11.20 -18.57
CA HIS A 190 -3.54 12.27 -18.74
C HIS A 190 -3.77 13.05 -17.44
N SER A 191 -4.21 14.30 -17.57
CA SER A 191 -4.63 15.15 -16.44
C SER A 191 -6.14 15.39 -16.47
N ASP A 192 -6.67 16.24 -15.58
CA ASP A 192 -8.03 16.77 -15.69
C ASP A 192 -8.25 17.65 -16.93
N ARG A 193 -7.17 18.09 -17.57
CA ARG A 193 -7.19 18.82 -18.84
C ARG A 193 -6.91 17.88 -19.99
N MET A 194 -7.99 17.30 -20.53
CA MET A 194 -7.96 16.46 -21.72
C MET A 194 -8.67 17.15 -22.89
N ASN A 195 -8.13 17.04 -24.09
CA ASN A 195 -8.83 17.36 -25.34
C ASN A 195 -9.85 16.25 -25.70
N PHE A 196 -10.59 16.42 -26.80
CA PHE A 196 -11.61 15.45 -27.20
C PHE A 196 -11.06 14.04 -27.41
N LEU A 197 -9.93 13.90 -28.13
CA LEU A 197 -9.35 12.58 -28.42
C LEU A 197 -8.77 11.93 -27.17
N GLU A 198 -8.16 12.72 -26.28
CA GLU A 198 -7.67 12.23 -24.98
C GLU A 198 -8.83 11.74 -24.10
N ARG A 199 -9.98 12.43 -24.09
CA ARG A 199 -11.18 11.95 -23.39
C ARG A 199 -11.73 10.64 -23.98
N VAL A 200 -11.69 10.50 -25.30
CA VAL A 200 -12.10 9.25 -25.99
C VAL A 200 -11.16 8.12 -25.61
N GLU A 201 -9.85 8.33 -25.70
CA GLU A 201 -8.84 7.36 -25.29
C GLU A 201 -9.01 6.97 -23.81
N ASN A 202 -9.15 7.97 -22.93
CA ASN A 202 -9.35 7.76 -21.50
C ASN A 202 -10.59 6.90 -21.22
N THR A 203 -11.69 7.15 -21.92
CA THR A 203 -12.94 6.39 -21.78
C THR A 203 -12.77 4.95 -22.27
N VAL A 204 -12.17 4.75 -23.45
CA VAL A 204 -11.96 3.43 -24.04
C VAL A 204 -11.04 2.59 -23.14
N VAL A 205 -9.88 3.12 -22.76
CA VAL A 205 -8.91 2.39 -21.94
C VAL A 205 -9.45 2.10 -20.54
N THR A 206 -10.14 3.05 -19.90
CA THR A 206 -10.79 2.81 -18.60
C THR A 206 -11.82 1.70 -18.68
N THR A 207 -12.62 1.70 -19.74
CA THR A 207 -13.61 0.65 -19.97
C THR A 207 -12.91 -0.70 -20.16
N LEU A 208 -11.88 -0.77 -21.01
CA LEU A 208 -11.10 -2.00 -21.23
C LEU A 208 -10.44 -2.52 -19.93
N HIS A 209 -9.86 -1.65 -19.10
CA HIS A 209 -9.29 -2.06 -17.80
C HIS A 209 -10.35 -2.62 -16.86
N ARG A 210 -11.56 -2.04 -16.82
CA ARG A 210 -12.68 -2.57 -16.01
C ARG A 210 -13.13 -3.94 -16.50
N PHE A 211 -13.27 -4.11 -17.82
CA PHE A 211 -13.56 -5.42 -18.43
C PHE A 211 -12.45 -6.44 -18.12
N PHE A 212 -11.19 -6.07 -18.31
CA PHE A 212 -10.05 -6.93 -18.03
C PHE A 212 -10.03 -7.38 -16.56
N TYR A 213 -10.27 -6.45 -15.62
CA TYR A 213 -10.37 -6.80 -14.21
C TYR A 213 -11.53 -7.77 -13.93
N ARG A 214 -12.75 -7.45 -14.39
CA ARG A 214 -13.96 -8.24 -14.11
C ARG A 214 -13.91 -9.66 -14.66
N TYR A 215 -13.31 -9.87 -15.82
CA TYR A 215 -13.37 -11.13 -16.54
C TYR A 215 -12.06 -11.93 -16.53
N VAL A 216 -10.90 -11.27 -16.36
CA VAL A 216 -9.59 -11.95 -16.36
C VAL A 216 -9.01 -11.98 -14.96
N MET A 217 -8.86 -10.82 -14.30
CA MET A 217 -8.23 -10.75 -12.98
C MET A 217 -9.08 -11.47 -11.93
N ASN A 218 -10.39 -11.19 -11.88
CA ASN A 218 -11.30 -11.89 -10.96
C ASN A 218 -11.30 -13.40 -11.21
N ALA A 219 -11.35 -13.86 -12.47
CA ALA A 219 -11.32 -15.29 -12.75
C ALA A 219 -10.03 -15.95 -12.25
N ASN A 220 -8.89 -15.26 -12.34
CA ASN A 220 -7.63 -15.74 -11.79
C ASN A 220 -7.65 -15.76 -10.26
N ASP A 221 -8.17 -14.72 -9.62
CA ASP A 221 -8.34 -14.65 -8.16
C ASP A 221 -9.27 -15.76 -7.64
N GLU A 222 -10.40 -16.00 -8.32
CA GLU A 222 -11.34 -17.10 -8.03
C GLU A 222 -10.67 -18.47 -8.14
N ASN A 223 -9.89 -18.69 -9.20
CA ASN A 223 -9.18 -19.96 -9.41
C ASN A 223 -8.11 -20.21 -8.33
N ILE A 224 -7.36 -19.17 -7.95
CA ILE A 224 -6.37 -19.26 -6.87
C ILE A 224 -7.08 -19.51 -5.53
N ALA A 225 -8.10 -18.73 -5.20
CA ALA A 225 -8.87 -18.90 -3.97
C ALA A 225 -9.50 -20.31 -3.90
N ARG A 226 -10.12 -20.79 -4.98
CA ARG A 226 -10.66 -22.16 -5.06
C ARG A 226 -9.60 -23.22 -4.77
N LYS A 227 -8.41 -23.07 -5.37
CA LYS A 227 -7.30 -24.02 -5.24
C LYS A 227 -6.78 -24.12 -3.80
N TYR A 228 -6.62 -23.00 -3.10
CA TYR A 228 -5.92 -22.96 -1.80
C TYR A 228 -6.84 -22.77 -0.59
N LEU A 229 -7.96 -22.06 -0.76
CA LEU A 229 -8.91 -21.73 0.32
C LEU A 229 -10.19 -22.58 0.25
N GLY A 230 -10.51 -23.15 -0.92
CA GLY A 230 -11.70 -23.97 -1.16
C GLY A 230 -12.83 -23.22 -1.86
N GLU A 231 -13.88 -23.94 -2.26
CA GLU A 231 -14.97 -23.39 -3.09
C GLU A 231 -15.75 -22.27 -2.38
N GLU A 232 -15.90 -22.36 -1.05
CA GLU A 232 -16.60 -21.34 -0.24
C GLU A 232 -15.94 -19.95 -0.31
N ALA A 233 -14.63 -19.91 -0.54
CA ALA A 233 -13.82 -18.70 -0.59
C ALA A 233 -13.61 -18.18 -2.02
N ALA A 234 -14.14 -18.87 -3.03
CA ALA A 234 -13.90 -18.59 -4.44
C ALA A 234 -14.92 -17.63 -5.06
N ASN A 235 -15.89 -17.10 -4.30
CA ASN A 235 -16.91 -16.19 -4.84
C ASN A 235 -16.50 -14.72 -4.64
N MET A 236 -15.95 -14.08 -5.67
CA MET A 236 -15.52 -12.68 -5.59
C MET A 236 -16.68 -11.68 -5.43
N ASP A 237 -17.90 -12.06 -5.81
CA ASP A 237 -19.08 -11.20 -5.63
C ASP A 237 -19.52 -11.17 -4.14
N SER A 238 -19.35 -12.26 -3.39
CA SER A 238 -19.58 -12.28 -1.93
C SER A 238 -18.65 -11.32 -1.20
N ALA A 239 -17.39 -11.39 -1.56
CA ALA A 239 -16.30 -10.52 -1.17
C ALA A 239 -16.62 -9.01 -1.37
N ILE A 240 -17.20 -8.66 -2.52
CA ILE A 240 -17.70 -7.30 -2.80
C ILE A 240 -18.85 -6.93 -1.84
N ASN A 241 -19.84 -7.80 -1.68
CA ASN A 241 -21.01 -7.52 -0.85
C ASN A 241 -20.70 -7.34 0.64
N ARG A 242 -19.60 -7.92 1.15
CA ARG A 242 -19.13 -7.74 2.53
C ARG A 242 -18.37 -6.43 2.76
N SER A 243 -17.97 -5.74 1.70
CA SER A 243 -17.17 -4.51 1.76
C SER A 243 -18.04 -3.32 2.15
N SER A 244 -17.88 -2.85 3.39
CA SER A 244 -18.73 -1.80 3.98
C SER A 244 -18.14 -0.40 3.90
N LEU A 245 -16.81 -0.30 3.80
CA LEU A 245 -16.07 0.96 3.83
C LEU A 245 -14.78 0.83 3.02
N LEU A 246 -14.39 1.88 2.31
CA LEU A 246 -13.10 2.03 1.65
C LEU A 246 -12.38 3.26 2.20
N LEU A 247 -11.17 3.07 2.71
CA LEU A 247 -10.30 4.15 3.13
C LEU A 247 -9.19 4.35 2.09
N VAL A 248 -9.11 5.55 1.52
CA VAL A 248 -8.22 5.86 0.40
C VAL A 248 -7.15 6.84 0.85
N ASN A 249 -5.87 6.52 0.67
CA ASN A 249 -4.75 7.41 1.00
C ASN A 249 -4.59 8.53 -0.05
N THR A 250 -5.64 9.31 -0.25
CA THR A 250 -5.70 10.55 -1.03
C THR A 250 -6.31 11.66 -0.19
N HIS A 251 -6.16 12.90 -0.65
CA HIS A 251 -6.82 14.05 -0.04
C HIS A 251 -7.27 15.01 -1.14
N PHE A 252 -8.50 15.48 -1.07
CA PHE A 252 -9.12 16.38 -2.06
C PHE A 252 -8.32 17.66 -2.33
N SER A 253 -7.52 18.17 -1.38
CA SER A 253 -6.69 19.37 -1.61
C SER A 253 -5.50 19.13 -2.53
N LEU A 254 -5.07 17.87 -2.71
CA LEU A 254 -3.93 17.47 -3.53
C LEU A 254 -4.37 16.71 -4.80
N ASN A 255 -5.65 16.36 -4.90
CA ASN A 255 -6.18 15.51 -5.95
C ASN A 255 -7.21 16.24 -6.80
N LEU A 256 -7.46 15.68 -7.98
CA LEU A 256 -8.49 16.18 -8.89
C LEU A 256 -9.89 16.05 -8.26
N PRO A 257 -10.78 17.05 -8.46
CA PRO A 257 -12.17 16.95 -8.04
C PRO A 257 -12.84 15.71 -8.64
N ARG A 258 -13.39 14.87 -7.76
CA ARG A 258 -14.09 13.65 -8.14
C ARG A 258 -15.19 13.33 -7.13
N PRO A 259 -16.28 12.66 -7.54
CA PRO A 259 -17.31 12.24 -6.62
C PRO A 259 -16.84 11.05 -5.78
N PHE A 260 -17.20 11.07 -4.50
CA PHE A 260 -17.13 9.92 -3.62
C PHE A 260 -18.49 9.65 -3.00
N VAL A 261 -18.86 8.38 -2.97
CA VAL A 261 -19.98 7.88 -2.16
C VAL A 261 -19.60 7.90 -0.66
N PRO A 262 -20.56 7.97 0.28
CA PRO A 262 -20.28 8.16 1.72
C PRO A 262 -19.40 7.08 2.36
N ASN A 263 -19.37 5.88 1.79
CA ASN A 263 -18.55 4.75 2.23
C ASN A 263 -17.14 4.75 1.60
N VAL A 264 -16.75 5.78 0.86
CA VAL A 264 -15.37 5.99 0.40
C VAL A 264 -14.83 7.23 1.11
N ILE A 265 -13.88 7.04 2.02
CA ILE A 265 -13.35 8.09 2.89
C ILE A 265 -11.87 8.30 2.58
N GLU A 266 -11.52 9.57 2.34
CA GLU A 266 -10.14 10.00 2.15
C GLU A 266 -9.39 10.08 3.50
N ILE A 267 -8.23 9.43 3.57
CA ILE A 267 -7.33 9.38 4.73
C ILE A 267 -5.89 9.73 4.33
N GLY A 268 -5.74 10.63 3.35
CA GLY A 268 -4.45 11.05 2.82
C GLY A 268 -3.48 11.50 3.91
N GLY A 269 -2.27 10.92 3.88
CA GLY A 269 -1.24 11.23 4.86
C GLY A 269 -1.33 10.44 6.17
N VAL A 270 -2.16 9.40 6.26
CA VAL A 270 -2.26 8.52 7.45
C VAL A 270 -0.90 7.94 7.91
N HIS A 271 0.07 7.87 7.00
CA HIS A 271 1.42 7.36 7.21
C HIS A 271 2.46 8.43 7.51
N VAL A 272 2.07 9.70 7.42
CA VAL A 272 2.88 10.83 7.84
C VAL A 272 2.89 10.84 9.36
N GLY A 273 4.06 10.60 9.94
CA GLY A 273 4.26 10.57 11.39
C GLY A 273 5.01 11.79 11.90
N GLU A 274 5.55 11.68 13.12
CA GLU A 274 6.49 12.67 13.65
C GLU A 274 7.91 12.42 13.12
N PRO A 275 8.64 13.47 12.71
CA PRO A 275 9.98 13.32 12.18
C PRO A 275 10.94 12.82 13.26
N LYS A 276 11.79 11.88 12.90
CA LYS A 276 12.83 11.32 13.76
C LYS A 276 14.17 12.04 13.55
N PRO A 277 15.05 12.04 14.57
CA PRO A 277 16.41 12.54 14.40
C PRO A 277 17.15 11.81 13.28
N LEU A 278 17.78 12.58 12.38
CA LEU A 278 18.60 12.03 11.32
C LEU A 278 19.92 11.44 11.87
N PRO A 279 20.48 10.40 11.21
CA PRO A 279 21.85 9.95 11.49
C PRO A 279 22.84 11.12 11.45
N GLN A 280 23.81 11.14 12.37
CA GLN A 280 24.71 12.28 12.57
C GLN A 280 25.46 12.70 11.29
N ASN A 281 25.92 11.74 10.50
CA ASN A 281 26.60 11.98 9.23
C ASN A 281 25.68 12.68 8.21
N LEU A 282 24.43 12.24 8.12
CA LEU A 282 23.43 12.83 7.23
C LEU A 282 23.00 14.22 7.71
N GLN A 283 22.79 14.36 9.01
CA GLN A 283 22.45 15.65 9.62
C GLN A 283 23.57 16.68 9.38
N LYS A 284 24.83 16.29 9.57
CA LYS A 284 26.00 17.14 9.30
C LYS A 284 26.07 17.51 7.82
N TRP A 285 25.86 16.53 6.93
CA TRP A 285 25.85 16.76 5.49
C TRP A 285 24.81 17.80 5.07
N ILE A 286 23.61 17.74 5.63
CA ILE A 286 22.53 18.70 5.37
C ILE A 286 22.87 20.07 5.95
N ASN A 287 23.28 20.13 7.22
CA ASN A 287 23.49 21.40 7.94
C ASN A 287 24.65 22.24 7.40
N GLU A 288 25.68 21.61 6.86
CA GLU A 288 26.81 22.32 6.24
C GLU A 288 26.51 22.82 4.82
N SER A 289 25.33 22.51 4.25
CA SER A 289 24.96 23.05 2.94
C SER A 289 24.50 24.50 3.06
N THR A 290 25.23 25.43 2.45
CA THR A 290 24.84 26.85 2.41
C THR A 290 23.80 27.19 1.35
N HIS A 291 23.59 26.30 0.37
CA HIS A 291 22.67 26.53 -0.76
C HIS A 291 21.39 25.68 -0.69
N GLY A 292 21.18 24.95 0.40
CA GLY A 292 20.09 23.98 0.55
C GLY A 292 20.44 22.59 0.03
N VAL A 293 19.48 21.67 0.08
CA VAL A 293 19.69 20.25 -0.21
C VAL A 293 18.64 19.77 -1.21
N ILE A 294 19.06 18.94 -2.16
CA ILE A 294 18.18 18.24 -3.09
C ILE A 294 18.17 16.75 -2.71
N TYR A 295 16.99 16.21 -2.47
CA TYR A 295 16.79 14.78 -2.28
C TYR A 295 16.28 14.15 -3.59
N MET A 296 16.95 13.10 -4.06
CA MET A 296 16.58 12.35 -5.25
C MET A 296 16.37 10.87 -4.93
N SER A 297 15.22 10.34 -5.34
CA SER A 297 14.84 8.94 -5.17
C SER A 297 13.92 8.49 -6.30
N LEU A 298 14.12 7.28 -6.81
CA LEU A 298 13.21 6.62 -7.75
C LEU A 298 12.19 5.70 -7.05
N GLY A 299 12.07 5.81 -5.72
CA GLY A 299 11.18 5.00 -4.91
C GLY A 299 11.77 3.64 -4.53
N SER A 300 10.89 2.76 -4.05
CA SER A 300 11.27 1.45 -3.50
C SER A 300 11.31 0.32 -4.53
N LEU A 301 10.59 0.46 -5.65
CA LEU A 301 10.39 -0.62 -6.62
C LEU A 301 11.48 -0.68 -7.70
N LEU A 302 11.91 0.49 -8.18
CA LEU A 302 12.89 0.61 -9.25
C LEU A 302 14.31 0.48 -8.71
N ARG A 303 15.17 -0.24 -9.43
CA ARG A 303 16.62 -0.22 -9.21
C ARG A 303 17.20 1.03 -9.86
N GLY A 304 17.51 2.04 -9.06
CA GLY A 304 18.15 3.25 -9.59
C GLY A 304 19.47 2.96 -10.28
N HIS A 305 20.24 1.98 -9.80
CA HIS A 305 21.54 1.63 -10.39
C HIS A 305 21.49 1.10 -11.84
N THR A 306 20.32 0.65 -12.31
CA THR A 306 20.10 0.23 -13.71
C THR A 306 19.53 1.35 -14.57
N LEU A 307 19.69 2.61 -14.16
CA LEU A 307 19.45 3.77 -15.03
C LEU A 307 20.37 3.68 -16.26
N PRO A 308 19.82 3.81 -17.49
CA PRO A 308 20.64 3.85 -18.70
C PRO A 308 21.75 4.89 -18.58
N LYS A 309 22.95 4.54 -19.07
CA LYS A 309 24.17 5.33 -18.89
C LYS A 309 24.00 6.79 -19.30
N ASP A 310 23.36 7.06 -20.44
CA ASP A 310 23.11 8.41 -20.95
C ASP A 310 22.22 9.23 -20.00
N LYS A 311 21.18 8.62 -19.41
CA LYS A 311 20.30 9.27 -18.44
C LYS A 311 21.02 9.52 -17.12
N ARG A 312 21.78 8.54 -16.64
CA ARG A 312 22.59 8.67 -15.42
C ARG A 312 23.60 9.82 -15.56
N GLU A 313 24.37 9.85 -16.64
CA GLU A 313 25.35 10.90 -16.92
C GLU A 313 24.70 12.27 -17.08
N ALA A 314 23.52 12.36 -17.69
CA ALA A 314 22.77 13.62 -17.79
C ALA A 314 22.37 14.15 -16.41
N ILE A 315 21.87 13.29 -15.51
CA ILE A 315 21.52 13.66 -14.13
C ILE A 315 22.77 14.08 -13.35
N GLN A 316 23.87 13.33 -13.45
CA GLN A 316 25.15 13.68 -12.81
C GLN A 316 25.70 15.03 -13.30
N LYS A 317 25.63 15.28 -14.59
CA LYS A 317 26.05 16.56 -15.19
C LYS A 317 25.16 17.72 -14.74
N ALA A 318 23.86 17.49 -14.56
CA ALA A 318 22.97 18.50 -14.01
C ALA A 318 23.32 18.78 -12.53
N PHE A 319 23.41 17.73 -11.71
CA PHE A 319 23.71 17.85 -10.29
C PHE A 319 25.08 18.46 -10.01
N SER A 320 26.11 18.13 -10.78
CA SER A 320 27.45 18.70 -10.62
C SER A 320 27.52 20.21 -10.90
N ARG A 321 26.55 20.79 -11.61
CA ARG A 321 26.45 22.23 -11.87
C ARG A 321 25.68 22.99 -10.79
N LEU A 322 25.00 22.28 -9.90
CA LEU A 322 24.19 22.88 -8.85
C LEU A 322 25.04 23.14 -7.61
N PRO A 323 24.87 24.31 -6.95
CA PRO A 323 25.57 24.61 -5.70
C PRO A 323 25.01 23.85 -4.48
N GLN A 324 23.81 23.26 -4.60
CA GLN A 324 23.18 22.43 -3.58
C GLN A 324 23.96 21.14 -3.33
N ARG A 325 23.90 20.65 -2.08
CA ARG A 325 24.26 19.26 -1.79
C ARG A 325 23.12 18.34 -2.22
N ILE A 326 23.46 17.17 -2.75
CA ILE A 326 22.52 16.16 -3.22
C ILE A 326 22.56 14.98 -2.26
N ILE A 327 21.40 14.46 -1.90
CA ILE A 327 21.23 13.15 -1.30
C ILE A 327 20.54 12.28 -2.35
N TRP A 328 21.20 11.22 -2.80
CA TRP A 328 20.67 10.36 -3.85
C TRP A 328 20.48 8.93 -3.32
N LYS A 329 19.24 8.44 -3.29
CA LYS A 329 18.98 7.02 -3.07
C LYS A 329 19.58 6.21 -4.21
N TRP A 330 20.54 5.34 -3.90
CA TRP A 330 21.27 4.52 -4.85
C TRP A 330 21.65 3.19 -4.22
N GLU A 331 21.33 2.09 -4.88
CA GLU A 331 21.38 0.76 -4.30
C GLU A 331 22.82 0.22 -4.16
N ASN A 332 23.74 0.68 -5.01
CA ASN A 332 25.15 0.30 -4.96
C ASN A 332 25.97 1.20 -4.02
N ASP A 333 27.11 0.72 -3.55
CA ASP A 333 28.01 1.52 -2.70
C ASP A 333 28.72 2.64 -3.48
N THR A 334 28.84 2.48 -4.81
CA THR A 334 29.54 3.44 -5.67
C THR A 334 28.74 3.73 -6.94
N MET A 335 29.05 4.89 -7.53
CA MET A 335 28.53 5.33 -8.82
C MET A 335 29.69 5.91 -9.61
N GLU A 336 29.96 5.36 -10.80
CA GLU A 336 30.95 5.92 -11.71
C GLU A 336 30.60 7.38 -12.03
N GLY A 337 31.55 8.32 -11.87
CA GLY A 337 31.28 9.74 -12.12
C GLY A 337 30.35 10.39 -11.10
N GLN A 338 30.24 9.85 -9.87
CA GLN A 338 29.49 10.46 -8.77
C GLN A 338 29.85 11.95 -8.61
N PRO A 339 28.87 12.87 -8.63
CA PRO A 339 29.12 14.28 -8.39
C PRO A 339 29.71 14.52 -6.99
N LYS A 340 30.70 15.41 -6.87
CA LYS A 340 31.37 15.72 -5.59
C LYS A 340 30.41 16.27 -4.53
N ASN A 341 29.33 16.91 -4.97
CA ASN A 341 28.27 17.43 -4.12
C ASN A 341 27.16 16.39 -3.82
N ALA A 342 27.33 15.11 -4.19
CA ALA A 342 26.33 14.07 -3.94
C ALA A 342 26.76 13.05 -2.89
N MET A 343 25.87 12.76 -1.94
CA MET A 343 25.95 11.64 -1.01
C MET A 343 25.00 10.53 -1.47
N LEU A 344 25.51 9.30 -1.59
CA LEU A 344 24.71 8.13 -1.93
C LEU A 344 24.22 7.43 -0.65
N LEU A 345 22.95 7.02 -0.63
CA LEU A 345 22.37 6.23 0.45
C LEU A 345 21.59 5.05 -0.15
N LYS A 346 21.82 3.82 0.33
CA LYS A 346 21.03 2.65 -0.09
C LYS A 346 19.56 2.80 0.29
N TRP A 347 19.32 3.25 1.52
CA TRP A 347 17.99 3.59 2.02
C TRP A 347 18.05 4.89 2.81
N ALA A 348 17.37 5.92 2.31
CA ALA A 348 17.32 7.22 2.96
C ALA A 348 16.09 7.32 3.87
N PRO A 349 16.19 7.96 5.05
CA PRO A 349 15.03 8.30 5.88
C PRO A 349 14.25 9.45 5.22
N GLN A 350 13.54 9.15 4.14
CA GLN A 350 12.92 10.13 3.23
C GLN A 350 12.05 11.14 3.97
N PHE A 351 11.14 10.67 4.83
CA PHE A 351 10.23 11.53 5.58
C PHE A 351 11.00 12.49 6.50
N ASP A 352 12.00 12.00 7.22
CA ASP A 352 12.79 12.79 8.16
C ASP A 352 13.68 13.83 7.45
N ILE A 353 14.17 13.51 6.24
CA ILE A 353 14.90 14.46 5.38
C ILE A 353 13.96 15.58 4.92
N LEU A 354 12.77 15.21 4.43
CA LEU A 354 11.82 16.17 3.85
C LEU A 354 11.15 17.06 4.90
N SER A 355 11.03 16.60 6.15
CA SER A 355 10.37 17.35 7.25
C SER A 355 11.28 18.38 7.94
N LYS A 356 12.53 18.54 7.48
CA LYS A 356 13.49 19.50 8.05
C LYS A 356 13.27 20.95 7.58
N TYR A 357 12.35 21.15 6.64
CA TYR A 357 11.99 22.42 6.01
C TYR A 357 10.47 22.49 5.87
#